data_AF-A0A353U1B1-F1
#
_entry.id   AF-A0A353U1B1-F1
#
_cell.length_a   1.000
_cell.length_b   1.000
_cell.length_c   1.000
_cell.angle_alpha   90.00
_cell.angle_beta   90.00
_cell.angle_gamma   90.00
#
_symmetry.space_group_name_H-M   'P 1'
#
loop_
_entity.id
_entity.type
_entity.pdbx_description
1 polymer ?
#
loop_
_entity_poly.entity_id
_entity_poly.type
_entity_poly.pdbx_seq_one_letter_code
_entity_poly.pdbx_strand_id
1 'polypeptide(L)'
;LFGLGDQQNYPDSFCDGMGKIYELLQNKGIKFIGAWPPDDYDFTTSKALIDEQLVGLALDEDNEPDLTDYRLKKWVEQIKTEF
;
A
#
# COMPACT_ATOMS: atom_id res chain seq x y z
N LEU A 1 -0.66 -3.11 6.65
CA LEU A 1 -0.72 -4.15 5.59
C LEU A 1 0.41 -3.90 4.61
N PHE A 2 0.76 -4.85 3.74
CA PHE A 2 1.55 -4.56 2.54
C PHE A 2 0.99 -5.36 1.35
N GLY A 3 1.18 -4.87 0.13
CA GLY A 3 0.69 -5.48 -1.09
C GLY A 3 1.68 -5.29 -2.24
N LEU A 4 1.68 -6.25 -3.15
CA LEU A 4 2.37 -6.13 -4.44
C LEU A 4 1.33 -5.83 -5.52
N GLY A 5 1.72 -5.05 -6.50
CA GLY A 5 0.93 -4.75 -7.69
C GLY A 5 1.82 -4.30 -8.83
N ASP A 6 1.20 -4.06 -9.98
CA ASP A 6 1.87 -3.59 -11.20
C ASP A 6 1.08 -2.38 -11.68
N GLN A 7 1.62 -1.20 -11.41
CA GLN A 7 0.94 0.07 -11.67
C GLN A 7 0.85 0.40 -13.16
N GLN A 8 1.74 -0.15 -13.99
CA GLN A 8 1.77 0.13 -15.43
C GLN A 8 0.78 -0.73 -16.21
N ASN A 9 0.70 -2.03 -15.91
CA ASN A 9 -0.23 -2.92 -16.61
C ASN A 9 -1.63 -2.94 -15.99
N TYR A 10 -1.75 -2.61 -14.70
CA TYR A 10 -3.03 -2.58 -13.97
C TYR A 10 -3.26 -1.27 -13.19
N PRO A 11 -3.17 -0.10 -13.86
CA PRO A 11 -3.27 1.20 -13.19
C PRO A 11 -4.64 1.46 -12.55
N ASP A 12 -5.69 0.77 -12.99
CA ASP A 12 -7.05 0.89 -12.47
C ASP A 12 -7.36 -0.05 -11.28
N SER A 13 -6.44 -0.94 -10.96
CA SER A 13 -6.59 -1.93 -9.88
C SER A 13 -5.31 -2.14 -9.07
N PHE A 14 -4.43 -1.13 -9.05
CA PHE A 14 -3.14 -1.21 -8.38
C PHE A 14 -3.31 -1.56 -6.90
N CYS A 15 -2.69 -2.66 -6.46
CA CYS A 15 -2.78 -3.17 -5.08
C CYS A 15 -4.21 -3.41 -4.55
N ASP A 16 -5.21 -3.65 -5.41
CA ASP A 16 -6.60 -3.90 -5.00
C ASP A 16 -6.76 -5.05 -4.00
N GLY A 17 -5.88 -6.06 -4.06
CA GLY A 17 -5.85 -7.16 -3.11
C GLY A 17 -5.64 -6.70 -1.66
N MET A 18 -4.77 -5.71 -1.45
CA MET A 18 -4.55 -5.09 -0.14
C MET A 18 -5.81 -4.33 0.33
N GLY A 19 -6.44 -3.57 -0.57
CA GLY A 19 -7.69 -2.85 -0.29
C GLY A 19 -8.82 -3.78 0.14
N LYS A 20 -8.98 -4.94 -0.53
CA LYS A 20 -9.97 -5.96 -0.14
C LYS A 20 -9.73 -6.51 1.26
N ILE A 21 -8.47 -6.74 1.65
CA ILE A 21 -8.14 -7.20 3.00
C ILE A 21 -8.51 -6.11 4.03
N TYR A 22 -8.18 -4.85 3.76
CA TYR A 22 -8.57 -3.73 4.61
C TYR A 22 -10.09 -3.64 4.79
N GLU A 23 -10.84 -3.68 3.68
CA GLU A 23 -12.31 -3.63 3.68
C GLU A 23 -12.95 -4.73 4.54
N LEU A 24 -12.43 -5.96 4.44
CA LEU A 24 -12.92 -7.09 5.21
C LEU A 24 -12.67 -6.96 6.72
N LEU A 25 -11.64 -6.21 7.12
CA LEU A 25 -11.14 -6.15 8.49
C LEU A 25 -11.53 -4.86 9.23
N GLN A 26 -11.78 -3.75 8.54
CA GLN A 26 -11.96 -2.42 9.15
C GLN A 26 -13.08 -2.33 10.21
N ASN A 27 -14.14 -3.12 10.08
CA ASN A 27 -15.27 -3.11 11.01
C ASN A 27 -15.15 -4.15 12.13
N LYS A 28 -13.97 -4.76 12.32
CA LYS A 28 -13.74 -5.84 13.30
C LYS A 28 -13.00 -5.40 14.57
N GLY A 29 -12.93 -4.10 14.85
CA GLY A 29 -12.24 -3.56 16.03
C GLY A 29 -10.72 -3.67 15.95
N ILE A 30 -10.16 -3.71 14.73
CA ILE A 30 -8.72 -3.79 14.48
C ILE A 30 -8.18 -2.36 14.32
N LYS A 31 -7.02 -2.10 14.92
CA LYS A 31 -6.23 -0.89 14.64
C LYS A 31 -5.31 -1.18 13.47
N PHE A 32 -5.51 -0.50 12.35
CA PHE A 32 -4.52 -0.50 11.27
C PHE A 32 -3.40 0.47 11.58
N ILE A 33 -2.19 0.09 11.16
CA ILE A 33 -0.97 0.90 11.21
C ILE A 33 -0.25 0.74 9.87
N GLY A 34 0.65 1.68 9.58
CA GLY A 34 1.49 1.68 8.39
C GLY A 34 0.77 2.12 7.13
N ALA A 35 -0.11 3.12 7.22
CA ALA A 35 -0.63 3.81 6.05
C ALA A 35 0.55 4.44 5.26
N TRP A 36 0.43 4.51 3.94
CA TRP A 36 1.54 4.85 3.05
C TRP A 36 1.14 5.92 2.03
N PRO A 37 1.99 6.92 1.75
CA PRO A 37 1.69 7.97 0.77
C PRO A 37 1.63 7.40 -0.66
N PRO A 38 0.70 7.87 -1.51
CA PRO A 38 0.59 7.46 -2.91
C PRO A 38 1.45 8.30 -3.87
N ASP A 39 2.18 9.31 -3.37
CA ASP A 39 2.78 10.38 -4.18
C ASP A 39 3.81 9.90 -5.22
N ASP A 40 4.51 8.81 -4.93
CA ASP A 40 5.58 8.26 -5.76
C ASP A 40 5.10 7.08 -6.64
N TYR A 41 3.81 7.02 -6.97
CA TYR A 41 3.24 6.00 -7.86
C TYR A 41 2.40 6.64 -8.98
N ASP A 42 2.34 5.98 -10.13
CA ASP A 42 1.58 6.40 -11.31
C ASP A 42 0.45 5.40 -11.60
N PHE A 43 -0.60 5.43 -10.77
CA PHE A 43 -1.81 4.62 -10.96
C PHE A 43 -3.05 5.51 -11.08
N THR A 44 -4.11 4.99 -11.70
CA THR A 44 -5.40 5.69 -11.86
C THR A 44 -6.31 5.47 -10.66
N THR A 45 -6.49 4.21 -10.25
CA THR A 45 -7.33 3.85 -9.11
C THR A 45 -6.77 2.68 -8.32
N SER A 46 -7.09 2.67 -7.02
CA SER A 46 -6.76 1.58 -6.11
C SER A 46 -7.82 1.48 -5.02
N LYS A 47 -8.33 0.28 -4.76
CA LYS A 47 -9.14 0.02 -3.56
C LYS A 47 -8.36 0.15 -2.26
N ALA A 48 -7.03 0.16 -2.35
CA ALA A 48 -6.17 0.40 -1.20
C ALA A 48 -6.03 1.89 -0.88
N LEU A 49 -6.48 2.81 -1.74
CA LEU A 49 -6.42 4.26 -1.50
C LEU A 49 -7.68 4.73 -0.75
N ILE A 50 -7.53 5.11 0.51
CA ILE A 50 -8.59 5.60 1.41
C ILE A 50 -8.08 6.86 2.10
N ASP A 51 -8.90 7.91 2.17
CA ASP A 51 -8.53 9.19 2.79
C ASP A 51 -7.16 9.72 2.30
N GLU A 52 -6.94 9.68 0.98
CA GLU A 52 -5.72 10.13 0.30
C GLU A 52 -4.43 9.35 0.67
N GLN A 53 -4.56 8.21 1.35
CA GLN A 53 -3.44 7.35 1.72
C GLN A 53 -3.69 5.90 1.30
N LEU A 54 -2.63 5.18 0.94
CA LEU A 54 -2.72 3.74 0.82
C LEU A 54 -2.83 3.14 2.23
N VAL A 55 -3.74 2.19 2.42
CA VAL A 55 -4.01 1.51 3.71
C VAL A 55 -2.86 0.62 4.21
N GLY A 56 -1.75 0.58 3.47
CA GLY A 56 -0.56 -0.22 3.70
C GLY A 56 0.52 0.08 2.67
N LEU A 57 1.71 -0.48 2.85
CA LEU A 57 2.80 -0.35 1.90
C LEU A 57 2.44 -1.02 0.57
N ALA A 58 2.46 -0.26 -0.53
CA ALA A 58 2.46 -0.80 -1.88
C ALA A 58 3.90 -1.04 -2.36
N LEU A 59 4.10 -2.12 -3.13
CA LEU A 59 5.36 -2.45 -3.79
C LEU A 59 5.07 -2.85 -5.23
N ASP A 60 5.99 -2.53 -6.12
CA ASP A 60 5.89 -2.83 -7.55
C ASP A 60 7.24 -3.36 -8.03
N GLU A 61 7.38 -4.69 -8.02
CA GLU A 61 8.61 -5.38 -8.45
C GLU A 61 8.75 -5.45 -9.98
N ASP A 62 7.65 -5.23 -10.71
CA ASP A 62 7.62 -5.31 -12.16
C ASP A 62 8.15 -4.00 -12.79
N ASN A 63 7.83 -2.86 -12.18
CA ASN A 63 8.16 -1.52 -12.71
C ASN A 63 9.16 -0.74 -11.87
N GLU A 64 9.19 -0.95 -10.55
CA GLU A 64 10.02 -0.17 -9.61
C GLU A 64 10.83 -1.04 -8.62
N PRO A 65 11.49 -2.13 -9.06
CA PRO A 65 12.18 -3.06 -8.15
C PRO A 65 13.29 -2.37 -7.33
N ASP A 66 13.94 -1.36 -7.89
CA ASP A 66 15.01 -0.61 -7.22
C ASP A 66 14.50 0.20 -6.00
N LEU A 67 13.20 0.46 -5.91
CA LEU A 67 12.60 1.22 -4.80
C LEU A 67 12.15 0.32 -3.65
N THR A 68 12.03 -0.99 -3.84
CA THR A 68 11.46 -1.90 -2.84
C THR A 68 12.22 -1.89 -1.53
N ASP A 69 13.55 -2.08 -1.58
CA ASP A 69 14.38 -2.10 -0.38
C ASP A 69 14.29 -0.79 0.42
N TYR A 70 14.23 0.33 -0.30
CA TYR A 70 14.08 1.65 0.31
C TYR A 70 12.71 1.82 0.97
N ARG A 71 11.63 1.50 0.23
CA ARG A 71 10.25 1.60 0.72
C ARG A 71 10.02 0.69 1.92
N LEU A 72 10.52 -0.55 1.90
CA LEU A 72 10.46 -1.48 3.02
C LEU A 72 11.16 -0.94 4.27
N LYS A 73 12.41 -0.47 4.14
CA LYS A 73 13.16 0.07 5.29
C LYS A 73 12.42 1.25 5.92
N LYS A 74 11.96 2.19 5.09
CA LYS A 74 11.22 3.38 5.55
C LYS A 74 9.89 3.00 6.22
N TRP A 75 9.14 2.07 5.62
CA TRP A 75 7.87 1.60 6.19
C TRP A 75 8.06 0.83 7.50
N VAL A 76 9.10 -0.01 7.61
CA VAL A 76 9.43 -0.72 8.85
C VAL A 76 9.76 0.26 9.98
N GLU A 77 10.56 1.29 9.72
CA GLU A 77 10.85 2.32 10.73
C GLU A 77 9.59 3.10 11.14
N GLN A 78 8.68 3.38 10.20
CA GLN A 78 7.38 4.00 10.50
C GLN A 78 6.55 3.12 11.45
N ILE A 79 6.28 1.86 11.09
CA ILE A 79 5.37 1.01 11.88
C ILE A 79 5.91 0.70 13.29
N LYS A 80 7.23 0.72 13.49
CA LYS A 80 7.85 0.59 14.84
C LYS A 80 7.42 1.71 15.79
N THR A 81 7.04 2.87 15.28
CA THR A 81 6.56 4.01 16.09
C THR A 81 5.05 4.01 16.31
N GLU A 82 4.32 3.22 15.52
CA GLU A 82 2.85 3.13 15.55
C GLU A 82 2.33 1.90 16.31
N PHE A 83 3.20 0.90 16.50
CA PHE A 83 3.01 -0.31 17.30
C PHE A 83 3.27 -0.06 18.78
#